data_AF-A0A3N5YM16-F1
#
_entry.id   AF-A0A3N5YM16-F1
#
_cell.length_a   1.000
_cell.length_b   1.000
_cell.length_c   1.000
_cell.angle_alpha   90.00
_cell.angle_beta   90.00
_cell.angle_gamma   90.00
#
_symmetry.space_group_name_H-M   'P 1'
#
loop_
_entity.id
_entity.type
_entity.pdbx_description
1 polymer ?
#
loop_
_entity_poly.entity_id
_entity_poly.type
_entity_poly.pdbx_seq_one_letter_code
_entity_poly.pdbx_strand_id
1 'polypeptide(L)'
;RLAADPLTCFCLDHLTRSEARALEQDLELAGRVQQGLLPPRLMVDQGWEIAHVYRPLGTVSGDYCDVVRPPSADGGVLFLFGDISGKGVAASMLMAHLHATARTLAGLDLPLPQILERANRVFCDSTMTNHYATLVCGRLSAGGTVELCNAGHCPPILVNGGTVTQVEATGVPIGLFCMREYAVRSFELCPGDRLVLYTDGLSEAKNVADEDFGSSRLAGIVHAWRDDSAAALASTLVEQVTAFRGRMPRSDDESVMVIRRV
;
A
#
# COMPACT_ATOMS: atom_id res chain seq x y z
N ARG A 1 29.20 -24.64 8.78
CA ARG A 1 29.06 -23.16 8.89
C ARG A 1 27.60 -22.74 9.14
N LEU A 2 26.61 -23.37 8.50
CA LEU A 2 25.17 -23.19 8.83
C LEU A 2 24.79 -23.49 10.30
N ALA A 3 25.49 -24.41 10.96
CA ALA A 3 25.21 -24.76 12.36
C ALA A 3 25.69 -23.74 13.42
N ALA A 4 26.47 -22.72 13.02
CA ALA A 4 27.05 -21.76 13.96
C ALA A 4 26.21 -20.48 14.09
N ASP A 5 25.48 -20.10 13.04
CA ASP A 5 24.50 -19.01 13.05
C ASP A 5 23.50 -19.24 11.90
N PRO A 6 22.33 -19.85 12.19
CA PRO A 6 21.32 -20.12 11.17
C PRO A 6 20.63 -18.86 10.63
N LEU A 7 20.88 -17.68 11.22
CA LEU A 7 20.22 -16.41 10.87
C LEU A 7 21.02 -15.53 9.91
N THR A 8 22.31 -15.81 9.67
CA THR A 8 23.19 -14.87 8.94
C THR A 8 23.85 -15.44 7.69
N CYS A 9 23.76 -16.74 7.41
CA CYS A 9 24.39 -17.30 6.22
C CYS A 9 23.55 -18.43 5.60
N PHE A 10 22.82 -18.10 4.54
CA PHE A 10 22.05 -19.04 3.73
C PHE A 10 22.60 -19.05 2.30
N CYS A 11 22.91 -20.23 1.76
CA CYS A 11 23.40 -20.37 0.39
C CYS A 11 22.49 -21.37 -0.36
N LEU A 12 21.71 -20.83 -1.31
CA LEU A 12 20.73 -21.60 -2.07
C LEU A 12 21.36 -22.73 -2.90
N ASP A 13 22.58 -22.51 -3.40
CA ASP A 13 23.30 -23.47 -4.26
C ASP A 13 23.73 -24.74 -3.52
N HIS A 14 23.72 -24.73 -2.18
CA HIS A 14 24.07 -25.89 -1.36
C HIS A 14 22.85 -26.69 -0.91
N LEU A 15 21.62 -26.28 -1.27
CA LEU A 15 20.42 -27.00 -0.91
C LEU A 15 20.29 -28.29 -1.74
N THR A 16 19.99 -29.38 -1.06
CA THR A 16 19.45 -30.56 -1.72
C THR A 16 18.11 -30.23 -2.38
N ARG A 17 17.70 -31.03 -3.38
CA ARG A 17 16.40 -30.84 -4.05
C ARG A 17 15.22 -30.85 -3.06
N SER A 18 15.31 -31.66 -2.00
CA SER A 18 14.29 -31.69 -0.95
C SER A 18 14.25 -30.42 -0.12
N GLU A 19 15.41 -29.86 0.23
CA GLU A 19 15.48 -28.60 1.00
C GLU A 19 15.04 -27.40 0.17
N ALA A 20 15.44 -27.35 -1.12
CA ALA A 20 14.96 -26.32 -2.03
C ALA A 20 13.43 -26.35 -2.18
N ARG A 21 12.85 -27.55 -2.33
CA ARG A 21 11.39 -27.72 -2.40
C ARG A 21 10.68 -27.37 -1.09
N ALA A 22 11.29 -27.66 0.06
CA ALA A 22 10.74 -27.25 1.34
C ALA A 22 10.73 -25.71 1.47
N LEU A 23 11.80 -25.04 1.05
CA LEU A 23 11.87 -23.58 1.04
C LEU A 23 10.83 -22.95 0.09
N GLU A 24 10.64 -23.53 -1.11
CA GLU A 24 9.57 -23.11 -2.03
C GLU A 24 8.18 -23.21 -1.36
N GLN A 25 7.91 -24.32 -0.68
CA GLN A 25 6.64 -24.52 0.04
C GLN A 25 6.45 -23.52 1.19
N ASP A 26 7.51 -23.20 1.92
CA ASP A 26 7.48 -22.20 3.00
C ASP A 26 7.19 -20.80 2.43
N LEU A 27 7.79 -20.43 1.30
CA LEU A 27 7.50 -19.16 0.61
C LEU A 27 6.06 -19.11 0.08
N GLU A 28 5.55 -20.20 -0.51
CA GLU A 28 4.15 -20.29 -0.94
C GLU A 28 3.17 -20.18 0.25
N LEU A 29 3.52 -20.77 1.39
CA LEU A 29 2.75 -20.61 2.62
C LEU A 29 2.76 -19.17 3.11
N ALA A 30 3.92 -18.51 3.13
CA ALA A 30 4.04 -17.10 3.50
C ALA A 30 3.21 -16.20 2.58
N GLY A 31 3.23 -16.45 1.27
CA GLY A 31 2.40 -15.74 0.29
C GLY A 31 0.89 -15.92 0.55
N ARG A 32 0.45 -17.14 0.91
CA ARG A 32 -0.94 -17.39 1.32
C ARG A 32 -1.33 -16.67 2.60
N VAL A 33 -0.42 -16.58 3.57
CA VAL A 33 -0.64 -15.80 4.79
C VAL A 33 -0.83 -14.32 4.43
N GLN A 34 0.07 -13.73 3.64
CA GLN A 34 -0.08 -12.33 3.18
C GLN A 34 -1.39 -12.10 2.42
N GLN A 35 -1.78 -13.03 1.55
CA GLN A 35 -3.06 -12.94 0.84
C GLN A 35 -4.25 -12.90 1.80
N GLY A 36 -4.18 -13.62 2.92
CA GLY A 36 -5.21 -13.60 3.96
C GLY A 36 -5.27 -12.30 4.78
N LEU A 37 -4.23 -11.46 4.73
CA LEU A 37 -4.20 -10.14 5.38
C LEU A 37 -4.89 -9.06 4.55
N LEU A 38 -5.03 -9.27 3.23
CA LEU A 38 -5.62 -8.30 2.33
C LEU A 38 -7.12 -8.12 2.60
N PRO A 39 -7.67 -6.90 2.44
CA PRO A 39 -9.10 -6.68 2.53
C PRO A 39 -9.85 -7.37 1.37
N PRO A 40 -11.18 -7.45 1.41
CA PRO A 40 -11.97 -7.83 0.25
C PRO A 40 -11.62 -7.00 -0.99
N ARG A 41 -11.62 -7.62 -2.18
CA ARG A 41 -11.27 -6.95 -3.46
C ARG A 41 -12.12 -5.71 -3.75
N LEU A 42 -13.39 -5.74 -3.34
CA LEU A 42 -14.31 -4.62 -3.38
C LEU A 42 -15.03 -4.57 -2.03
N MET A 43 -15.01 -3.41 -1.39
CA MET A 43 -15.77 -3.09 -0.20
C MET A 43 -16.69 -1.92 -0.52
N VAL A 44 -17.96 -2.04 -0.13
CA VAL A 44 -18.93 -0.94 -0.21
C VAL A 44 -19.41 -0.64 1.20
N ASP A 45 -19.15 0.56 1.68
CA ASP A 45 -19.48 0.95 3.06
C ASP A 45 -19.69 2.46 3.19
N GLN A 46 -20.73 2.88 3.91
CA GLN A 46 -21.02 4.29 4.22
C GLN A 46 -20.96 5.25 3.01
N GLY A 47 -21.38 4.79 1.82
CA GLY A 47 -21.31 5.60 0.60
C GLY A 47 -19.92 5.68 -0.04
N TRP A 48 -19.05 4.73 0.27
CA TRP A 48 -17.75 4.54 -0.36
C TRP A 48 -17.70 3.21 -1.09
N GLU A 49 -17.13 3.22 -2.28
CA GLU A 49 -16.61 2.04 -2.96
C GLU A 49 -15.09 2.04 -2.86
N ILE A 50 -14.54 0.97 -2.30
CA ILE A 50 -13.09 0.79 -2.14
C ILE A 50 -12.70 -0.49 -2.87
N ALA A 51 -11.87 -0.35 -3.90
CA ALA A 51 -11.34 -1.46 -4.65
C ALA A 51 -9.82 -1.40 -4.68
N HIS A 52 -9.17 -2.55 -4.79
CA HIS A 52 -7.73 -2.60 -4.94
C HIS A 52 -7.30 -3.69 -5.93
N VAL A 53 -6.14 -3.48 -6.53
CA VAL A 53 -5.38 -4.51 -7.24
C VAL A 53 -4.02 -4.58 -6.57
N TYR A 54 -3.65 -5.77 -6.11
CA TYR A 54 -2.38 -6.05 -5.43
C TYR A 54 -1.62 -7.09 -6.25
N ARG A 55 -0.51 -6.70 -6.88
CA ARG A 55 0.30 -7.59 -7.72
C ARG A 55 1.72 -7.63 -7.18
N PRO A 56 2.10 -8.63 -6.37
CA PRO A 56 3.48 -8.79 -5.96
C PRO A 56 4.37 -9.16 -7.17
N LEU A 57 5.65 -8.81 -7.13
CA LEU A 57 6.69 -9.19 -8.07
C LEU A 57 7.12 -10.63 -7.84
N GLY A 58 7.23 -11.04 -6.58
CA GLY A 58 7.57 -12.40 -6.13
C GLY A 58 6.41 -13.10 -5.43
N THR A 59 6.73 -14.17 -4.69
CA THR A 59 5.74 -14.92 -3.88
C THR A 59 5.23 -14.13 -2.68
N VAL A 60 6.05 -13.21 -2.17
CA VAL A 60 5.74 -12.28 -1.07
C VAL A 60 6.12 -10.87 -1.48
N SER A 61 5.48 -9.87 -0.86
CA SER A 61 5.64 -8.45 -1.21
C SER A 61 5.84 -7.56 0.01
N GLY A 62 6.52 -6.43 -0.21
CA GLY A 62 6.67 -5.34 0.74
C GLY A 62 5.47 -4.38 0.74
N ASP A 63 4.68 -4.36 -0.33
CA ASP A 63 3.49 -3.51 -0.44
C ASP A 63 2.51 -3.82 0.68
N TYR A 64 1.97 -2.75 1.26
CA TYR A 64 0.95 -2.79 2.28
C TYR A 64 -0.37 -2.25 1.72
N CYS A 65 -1.44 -3.02 1.84
CA CYS A 65 -2.78 -2.62 1.43
C CYS A 65 -3.80 -3.13 2.45
N ASP A 66 -4.50 -2.21 3.13
CA ASP A 66 -5.46 -2.57 4.16
C ASP A 66 -6.65 -1.61 4.26
N VAL A 67 -7.79 -2.16 4.66
CA VAL A 67 -9.03 -1.42 4.96
C VAL A 67 -9.61 -1.98 6.25
N VAL A 68 -9.81 -1.10 7.23
CA VAL A 68 -10.22 -1.44 8.58
C VAL A 68 -11.47 -0.66 8.95
N ARG A 69 -12.50 -1.36 9.42
CA ARG A 69 -13.63 -0.74 10.08
C ARG A 69 -13.41 -0.82 11.60
N PRO A 70 -13.16 0.31 12.29
CA PRO A 70 -13.10 0.34 13.74
C PRO A 70 -14.41 -0.16 14.36
N PRO A 71 -14.38 -0.69 15.59
CA PRO A 71 -15.59 -1.15 16.28
C PRO A 71 -16.60 -0.03 16.60
N SER A 72 -16.14 1.21 16.72
CA SER A 72 -17.01 2.37 16.94
C SER A 72 -17.84 2.64 15.68
N ALA A 73 -19.17 2.69 15.82
CA ALA A 73 -20.08 2.91 14.69
C ALA A 73 -19.81 4.24 13.96
N ASP A 74 -19.28 5.23 14.68
CA ASP A 74 -18.98 6.57 14.19
C ASP A 74 -17.51 6.73 13.70
N GLY A 75 -16.65 5.72 13.89
CA GLY A 75 -15.19 5.81 13.70
C GLY A 75 -14.69 5.95 12.26
N GLY A 76 -15.59 5.92 11.27
CA GLY A 76 -15.26 5.96 9.84
C GLY A 76 -14.50 4.73 9.36
N VAL A 77 -14.32 4.58 8.05
CA VAL A 77 -13.49 3.50 7.48
C VAL A 77 -12.05 3.97 7.40
N LEU A 78 -11.12 3.24 8.03
CA LEU A 78 -9.69 3.49 7.89
C LEU A 78 -9.14 2.74 6.68
N PHE A 79 -8.26 3.39 5.93
CA PHE A 79 -7.47 2.74 4.87
C PHE A 79 -5.99 3.00 5.10
N LEU A 80 -5.17 2.01 4.75
CA LEU A 80 -3.72 2.07 4.81
C LEU A 80 -3.16 1.52 3.50
N PHE A 81 -2.21 2.24 2.92
CA PHE A 81 -1.60 1.87 1.66
C PHE A 81 -0.15 2.34 1.63
N GLY A 82 0.81 1.49 1.31
CA GLY A 82 2.20 1.86 1.39
C GLY A 82 3.14 0.76 0.91
N ASP A 83 4.43 0.95 1.16
CA ASP A 83 5.47 -0.03 0.84
C ASP A 83 6.62 0.03 1.86
N ILE A 84 7.20 -1.12 2.16
CA ILE A 84 8.37 -1.29 3.01
C ILE A 84 9.65 -1.26 2.17
N SER A 85 10.61 -0.42 2.55
CA SER A 85 11.92 -0.38 1.92
C SER A 85 12.61 -1.76 1.92
N GLY A 86 13.10 -2.18 0.75
CA GLY A 86 13.70 -3.49 0.54
C GLY A 86 12.79 -4.37 -0.31
N LYS A 87 13.11 -5.66 -0.46
CA LYS A 87 12.32 -6.62 -1.25
C LYS A 87 12.33 -7.99 -0.61
N GLY A 88 11.39 -8.83 -1.04
CA GLY A 88 11.33 -10.25 -0.66
C GLY A 88 10.94 -10.48 0.80
N VAL A 89 11.48 -11.54 1.41
CA VAL A 89 11.01 -12.06 2.70
C VAL A 89 11.16 -11.03 3.83
N ALA A 90 12.28 -10.31 3.90
CA ALA A 90 12.50 -9.33 4.97
C ALA A 90 11.44 -8.20 4.94
N ALA A 91 11.20 -7.62 3.75
CA ALA A 91 10.17 -6.59 3.58
C ALA A 91 8.77 -7.13 3.91
N SER A 92 8.46 -8.37 3.50
CA SER A 92 7.19 -9.04 3.77
C SER A 92 6.89 -9.22 5.27
N MET A 93 7.92 -9.53 6.07
CA MET A 93 7.80 -9.70 7.52
C MET A 93 7.56 -8.36 8.23
N LEU A 94 8.27 -7.32 7.79
CA LEU A 94 8.08 -5.96 8.29
C LEU A 94 6.70 -5.40 7.91
N MET A 95 6.22 -5.71 6.70
CA MET A 95 4.85 -5.38 6.28
C MET A 95 3.82 -6.05 7.20
N ALA A 96 3.97 -7.35 7.48
CA ALA A 96 3.08 -8.06 8.40
C ALA A 96 3.11 -7.49 9.82
N HIS A 97 4.29 -7.06 10.31
CA HIS A 97 4.44 -6.37 11.59
C HIS A 97 3.70 -5.03 11.61
N LEU A 98 3.84 -4.22 10.55
CA LEU A 98 3.14 -2.95 10.41
C LEU A 98 1.62 -3.16 10.33
N HIS A 99 1.17 -4.19 9.60
CA HIS A 99 -0.24 -4.58 9.52
C HIS A 99 -0.83 -4.91 10.89
N ALA A 100 -0.19 -5.80 11.66
CA ALA A 100 -0.64 -6.16 13.00
C ALA A 100 -0.69 -4.94 13.94
N THR A 101 0.33 -4.06 13.85
CA THR A 101 0.40 -2.82 14.63
C THR A 101 -0.75 -1.87 14.26
N ALA A 102 -0.96 -1.63 12.98
CA ALA A 102 -2.02 -0.75 12.49
C ALA A 102 -3.42 -1.27 12.86
N ARG A 103 -3.68 -2.57 12.68
CA ARG A 103 -4.95 -3.21 13.07
C ARG A 103 -5.22 -3.07 14.57
N THR A 104 -4.19 -3.20 15.41
CA THR A 104 -4.32 -3.00 16.86
C THR A 104 -4.68 -1.56 17.19
N LEU A 105 -3.99 -0.59 16.58
CA LEU A 105 -4.21 0.84 16.81
C LEU A 105 -5.56 1.33 16.27
N ALA A 106 -6.01 0.78 15.14
CA ALA A 106 -7.32 1.08 14.55
C ALA A 106 -8.49 0.74 15.48
N GLY A 107 -8.31 -0.22 16.41
CA GLY A 107 -9.32 -0.57 17.40
C GLY A 107 -9.44 0.40 18.59
N LEU A 108 -8.56 1.41 18.69
CA LEU A 108 -8.43 2.28 19.87
C LEU A 108 -9.11 3.65 19.71
N ASP A 109 -9.86 3.88 18.62
CA ASP A 109 -10.59 5.12 18.33
C ASP A 109 -9.73 6.40 18.45
N LEU A 110 -8.45 6.29 18.09
CA LEU A 110 -7.48 7.37 18.18
C LEU A 110 -7.64 8.36 17.02
N PRO A 111 -7.29 9.64 17.17
CA PRO A 111 -7.12 10.54 16.03
C PRO A 111 -6.10 9.99 15.02
N LEU A 112 -6.32 10.25 13.72
CA LEU A 112 -5.47 9.73 12.64
C LEU A 112 -3.96 9.99 12.84
N PRO A 113 -3.49 11.19 13.23
CA PRO A 113 -2.06 11.43 13.51
C PRO A 113 -1.49 10.48 14.57
N GLN A 114 -2.24 10.24 15.64
CA GLN A 114 -1.78 9.40 16.75
C GLN A 114 -1.65 7.93 16.36
N ILE A 115 -2.44 7.46 15.39
CA ILE A 115 -2.28 6.11 14.82
C ILE A 115 -0.91 6.00 14.16
N LEU A 116 -0.54 6.96 13.29
CA LEU A 116 0.77 6.93 12.62
C LEU A 116 1.92 7.14 13.60
N GLU A 117 1.81 8.06 14.56
CA GLU A 117 2.85 8.32 15.55
C GLU A 117 3.16 7.08 16.41
N ARG A 118 2.11 6.36 16.83
CA ARG A 118 2.28 5.11 17.59
C ARG A 118 2.80 3.99 16.71
N ALA A 119 2.28 3.84 15.50
CA ALA A 119 2.79 2.86 14.54
C ALA A 119 4.27 3.11 14.25
N ASN A 120 4.67 4.36 14.06
CA ASN A 120 6.05 4.77 13.81
C ASN A 120 6.99 4.37 14.94
N ARG A 121 6.61 4.64 16.19
CA ARG A 121 7.39 4.25 17.35
C ARG A 121 7.55 2.73 17.46
N VAL A 122 6.45 1.98 17.34
CA VAL A 122 6.49 0.51 17.40
C VAL A 122 7.35 -0.07 16.28
N PHE A 123 7.23 0.48 15.07
CA PHE A 123 8.01 0.05 13.92
C PHE A 123 9.50 0.34 14.12
N CYS A 124 9.87 1.54 14.60
CA CYS A 124 11.25 1.87 14.95
C CYS A 124 11.86 0.94 16.01
N ASP A 125 11.09 0.59 17.04
CA ASP A 125 11.57 -0.29 18.11
C ASP A 125 11.78 -1.74 17.63
N SER A 126 11.11 -2.12 16.53
CA SER A 126 11.07 -3.51 16.03
C SER A 126 11.90 -3.74 14.76
N THR A 127 12.50 -2.70 14.18
CA THR A 127 13.22 -2.77 12.89
C THR A 127 14.72 -2.56 13.04
N MET A 128 15.51 -3.19 12.18
CA MET A 128 16.95 -2.91 12.10
C MET A 128 17.20 -1.51 11.51
N THR A 129 18.35 -0.93 11.85
CA THR A 129 18.80 0.35 11.27
C THR A 129 18.78 0.26 9.73
N ASN A 130 18.14 1.23 9.06
CA ASN A 130 17.95 1.37 7.60
C ASN A 130 16.68 0.78 6.97
N HIS A 131 15.75 0.18 7.75
CA HIS A 131 14.42 -0.13 7.21
C HIS A 131 13.41 0.98 7.53
N TYR A 132 12.61 1.34 6.54
CA TYR A 132 11.51 2.29 6.67
C TYR A 132 10.31 1.84 5.84
N ALA A 133 9.17 2.46 6.07
CA ALA A 133 7.94 2.24 5.32
C ALA A 133 7.39 3.58 4.85
N THR A 134 7.11 3.69 3.55
CA THR A 134 6.28 4.78 3.05
C THR A 134 4.82 4.40 3.24
N LEU A 135 3.98 5.32 3.71
CA LEU A 135 2.59 5.00 4.04
C LEU A 135 1.65 6.17 3.78
N VAL A 136 0.53 5.91 3.13
CA VAL A 136 -0.66 6.73 3.21
C VAL A 136 -1.63 6.05 4.15
N CYS A 137 -2.15 6.81 5.10
CA CYS A 137 -3.19 6.35 5.99
C CYS A 137 -4.28 7.42 6.06
N GLY A 138 -5.53 6.99 5.97
CA GLY A 138 -6.65 7.92 5.98
C GLY A 138 -7.90 7.33 6.61
N ARG A 139 -8.87 8.21 6.82
CA ARG A 139 -10.17 7.93 7.40
C ARG A 139 -11.26 8.51 6.51
N LEU A 140 -12.24 7.67 6.21
CA LEU A 140 -13.42 8.02 5.43
C LEU A 140 -14.60 8.16 6.39
N SER A 141 -15.24 9.33 6.39
CA SER A 141 -16.48 9.54 7.14
C SER A 141 -17.70 9.18 6.27
N ALA A 142 -18.82 8.84 6.89
CA ALA A 142 -20.08 8.67 6.18
C ALA A 142 -20.58 9.97 5.50
N GLY A 143 -20.10 11.13 5.94
CA GLY A 143 -20.45 12.44 5.39
C GLY A 143 -19.79 12.76 4.06
N GLY A 144 -18.75 12.02 3.65
CA GLY A 144 -17.93 12.35 2.47
C GLY A 144 -16.58 12.97 2.80
N THR A 145 -16.30 13.23 4.07
CA THR A 145 -15.00 13.73 4.52
C THR A 145 -13.94 12.63 4.42
N VAL A 146 -12.78 12.99 3.86
CA VAL A 146 -11.57 12.17 3.87
C VAL A 146 -10.49 12.89 4.64
N GLU A 147 -10.06 12.31 5.76
CA GLU A 147 -8.83 12.70 6.44
C GLU A 147 -7.68 11.83 5.90
N LEU A 148 -6.55 12.43 5.59
CA LEU A 148 -5.41 11.73 4.99
C LEU A 148 -4.09 12.26 5.55
N CYS A 149 -3.22 11.32 5.90
CA CYS A 149 -1.81 11.58 6.15
C CYS A 149 -0.96 10.78 5.16
N ASN A 150 0.00 11.45 4.52
CA ASN A 150 0.96 10.82 3.64
C ASN A 150 2.36 10.90 4.26
N ALA A 151 2.80 9.78 4.83
CA ALA A 151 4.12 9.54 5.41
C ALA A 151 5.13 9.14 4.32
N GLY A 152 5.39 10.07 3.39
CA GLY A 152 6.42 9.94 2.36
C GLY A 152 6.17 8.90 1.25
N HIS A 153 4.92 8.47 1.06
CA HIS A 153 4.53 7.61 -0.05
C HIS A 153 4.22 8.41 -1.33
N CYS A 154 4.08 7.69 -2.45
CA CYS A 154 3.65 8.25 -3.73
C CYS A 154 2.41 9.15 -3.54
N PRO A 155 2.41 10.40 -4.06
CA PRO A 155 1.30 11.33 -3.88
C PRO A 155 -0.01 10.77 -4.45
N PRO A 156 -1.04 10.51 -3.60
CA PRO A 156 -2.33 10.05 -4.09
C PRO A 156 -2.95 11.02 -5.08
N ILE A 157 -3.62 10.50 -6.10
CA ILE A 157 -4.34 11.30 -7.08
C ILE A 157 -5.77 11.52 -6.57
N LEU A 158 -6.13 12.77 -6.33
CA LEU A 158 -7.44 13.20 -5.89
C LEU A 158 -8.20 13.84 -7.05
N VAL A 159 -9.38 13.32 -7.35
CA VAL A 159 -10.37 14.00 -8.20
C VAL A 159 -11.46 14.55 -7.30
N ASN A 160 -11.62 15.87 -7.29
CA ASN A 160 -12.62 16.57 -6.48
C ASN A 160 -13.31 17.64 -7.33
N GLY A 161 -14.61 17.51 -7.55
CA GLY A 161 -15.38 18.46 -8.37
C GLY A 161 -14.85 18.57 -9.80
N GLY A 162 -14.29 17.48 -10.35
CA GLY A 162 -13.64 17.44 -11.66
C GLY A 162 -12.22 18.00 -11.71
N THR A 163 -11.71 18.59 -10.63
CA THR A 163 -10.31 19.02 -10.53
C THR A 163 -9.43 17.84 -10.10
N VAL A 164 -8.25 17.70 -10.72
CA VAL A 164 -7.28 16.67 -10.36
C VAL A 164 -6.08 17.28 -9.67
N THR A 165 -5.77 16.77 -8.48
CA THR A 165 -4.61 17.20 -7.70
C THR A 165 -3.86 15.98 -7.16
N GLN A 166 -2.59 16.17 -6.84
CA GLN A 166 -1.78 15.17 -6.14
C GLN A 166 -1.63 15.58 -4.68
N VAL A 167 -1.87 14.64 -3.77
CA VAL A 167 -1.81 14.89 -2.33
C VAL A 167 -0.40 14.64 -1.81
N GLU A 168 0.40 15.70 -1.80
CA GLU A 168 1.79 15.67 -1.35
C GLU A 168 1.96 15.14 0.08
N ALA A 169 3.15 14.60 0.34
CA ALA A 169 3.54 14.10 1.66
C ALA A 169 3.37 15.17 2.75
N THR A 170 2.81 14.75 3.87
CA THR A 170 2.57 15.58 5.07
C THR A 170 3.43 15.14 6.26
N GLY A 171 4.18 14.06 6.09
CA GLY A 171 5.13 13.53 7.05
C GLY A 171 6.27 12.80 6.34
N VAL A 172 7.21 12.30 7.14
CA VAL A 172 8.33 11.47 6.68
C VAL A 172 7.93 9.99 6.69
N PRO A 173 8.63 9.12 5.94
CA PRO A 173 8.44 7.68 6.05
C PRO A 173 8.53 7.16 7.50
N ILE A 174 7.66 6.20 7.80
CA ILE A 174 7.61 5.45 9.05
C ILE A 174 8.94 4.71 9.23
N GLY A 175 9.53 4.73 10.43
CA GLY A 175 10.79 4.04 10.72
C GLY A 175 12.04 4.92 10.61
N LEU A 176 12.01 6.02 9.85
CA LEU A 176 13.19 6.88 9.68
C LEU A 176 13.56 7.69 10.92
N PHE A 177 12.56 8.20 11.63
CA PHE A 177 12.75 9.01 12.84
C PHE A 177 11.68 8.65 13.87
N CYS A 178 12.08 8.12 15.02
CA CYS A 178 11.17 7.51 16.01
C CYS A 178 10.17 8.50 16.63
N MET A 179 10.49 9.80 16.65
CA MET A 179 9.64 10.86 17.21
C MET A 179 9.36 11.92 16.16
N ARG A 180 8.24 11.77 15.45
CA ARG A 180 7.75 12.74 14.46
C ARG A 180 6.25 12.85 14.52
N GLU A 181 5.78 14.08 14.37
CA GLU A 181 4.37 14.41 14.21
C GLU A 181 3.97 14.26 12.74
N TYR A 182 2.72 13.88 12.52
CA TYR A 182 2.14 13.61 11.21
C TYR A 182 0.98 14.57 10.96
N ALA A 183 1.09 15.42 9.94
CA ALA A 183 0.02 16.36 9.62
C ALA A 183 -1.08 15.70 8.78
N VAL A 184 -2.34 16.07 9.05
CA VAL A 184 -3.52 15.58 8.34
C VAL A 184 -4.03 16.65 7.39
N ARG A 185 -4.40 16.22 6.18
CA ARG A 185 -5.20 17.00 5.24
C ARG A 185 -6.60 16.43 5.20
N SER A 186 -7.59 17.32 5.07
CA SER A 186 -9.00 16.95 5.00
C SER A 186 -9.60 17.43 3.69
N PHE A 187 -10.43 16.60 3.08
CA PHE A 187 -11.12 16.87 1.82
C PHE A 187 -12.59 16.47 1.95
N GLU A 188 -13.47 17.20 1.28
CA GLU A 188 -14.88 16.83 1.15
C GLU A 188 -15.13 16.28 -0.24
N LEU A 189 -15.51 15.00 -0.35
CA LEU A 189 -15.79 14.35 -1.62
C LEU A 189 -17.29 14.21 -1.84
N CYS A 190 -17.74 14.62 -3.01
CA CYS A 190 -19.10 14.42 -3.49
C CYS A 190 -19.20 13.09 -4.27
N PRO A 191 -20.41 12.53 -4.44
CA PRO A 191 -20.61 11.36 -5.30
C PRO A 191 -19.95 11.53 -6.67
N GLY A 192 -19.18 10.52 -7.10
CA GLY A 192 -18.37 10.54 -8.32
C GLY A 192 -16.93 11.05 -8.14
N ASP A 193 -16.62 11.71 -7.02
CA ASP A 193 -15.24 12.06 -6.67
C ASP A 193 -14.47 10.82 -6.20
N ARG A 194 -13.14 10.86 -6.32
CA ARG A 194 -12.32 9.68 -6.05
C ARG A 194 -10.90 10.03 -5.59
N LEU A 195 -10.33 9.13 -4.80
CA LEU A 195 -8.94 9.14 -4.36
C LEU A 195 -8.29 7.84 -4.85
N VAL A 196 -7.14 7.96 -5.52
CA VAL A 196 -6.38 6.83 -6.06
C VAL A 196 -4.99 6.81 -5.44
N LEU A 197 -4.67 5.71 -4.76
CA LEU A 197 -3.37 5.43 -4.18
C LEU A 197 -2.67 4.38 -5.03
N TYR A 198 -1.37 4.51 -5.22
CA TYR A 198 -0.58 3.63 -6.09
C TYR A 198 0.86 3.55 -5.59
N THR A 199 1.52 2.42 -5.84
CA THR A 199 2.95 2.25 -5.55
C THR A 199 3.82 2.72 -6.72
N ASP A 200 5.09 2.99 -6.43
CA ASP A 200 6.08 3.41 -7.43
C ASP A 200 6.25 2.37 -8.55
N GLY A 201 6.03 1.08 -8.29
CA GLY A 201 5.99 0.05 -9.34
C GLY A 201 4.99 0.29 -10.47
N LEU A 202 3.98 1.16 -10.28
CA LEU A 202 3.14 1.66 -11.38
C LEU A 202 3.75 2.88 -12.09
N SER A 203 4.21 3.89 -11.35
CA SER A 203 4.73 5.13 -11.95
C SER A 203 6.11 4.99 -12.57
N GLU A 204 6.96 4.13 -12.01
CA GLU A 204 8.32 3.83 -12.45
C GLU A 204 8.36 2.58 -13.35
N ALA A 205 7.20 2.08 -13.79
CA ALA A 205 7.15 1.02 -14.78
C ALA A 205 7.77 1.51 -16.10
N LYS A 206 8.79 0.79 -16.58
CA LYS A 206 9.55 1.16 -17.77
C LYS A 206 9.08 0.48 -19.04
N ASN A 207 9.09 1.23 -20.15
CA ASN A 207 8.91 0.67 -21.49
C ASN A 207 10.26 0.24 -22.12
N VAL A 208 10.22 -0.22 -23.37
CA VAL A 208 11.42 -0.66 -24.12
C VAL A 208 12.41 0.48 -24.41
N ALA A 209 11.99 1.73 -24.29
CA ALA A 209 12.82 2.92 -24.47
C ALA A 209 13.40 3.44 -23.13
N ASP A 210 13.26 2.67 -22.05
CA ASP A 210 13.69 3.03 -20.69
C ASP A 210 12.95 4.27 -20.11
N GLU A 211 11.77 4.58 -20.64
CA GLU A 211 10.92 5.66 -20.13
C GLU A 211 9.97 5.15 -19.05
N ASP A 212 9.86 5.90 -17.96
CA ASP A 212 8.88 5.63 -16.89
C ASP A 212 7.46 5.94 -17.37
N PHE A 213 6.48 5.20 -16.84
CA PHE A 213 5.06 5.45 -17.08
C PHE A 213 4.66 6.85 -16.60
N GLY A 214 5.13 7.25 -15.43
CA GLY A 214 4.99 8.57 -14.85
C GLY A 214 3.64 8.82 -14.17
N SER A 215 3.69 9.57 -13.08
CA SER A 215 2.51 10.00 -12.31
C SER A 215 1.54 10.85 -13.13
N SER A 216 2.03 11.64 -14.09
CA SER A 216 1.18 12.45 -14.96
C SER A 216 0.27 11.61 -15.87
N ARG A 217 0.75 10.46 -16.38
CA ARG A 217 -0.09 9.55 -17.17
C ARG A 217 -1.16 8.88 -16.30
N LEU A 218 -0.80 8.46 -15.09
CA LEU A 218 -1.76 7.94 -14.10
C LEU A 218 -2.85 8.97 -13.82
N ALA A 219 -2.47 10.21 -13.50
CA ALA A 219 -3.42 11.30 -13.23
C ALA A 219 -4.34 11.58 -14.43
N GLY A 220 -3.80 11.53 -15.66
CA GLY A 220 -4.58 11.66 -16.89
C GLY A 220 -5.65 10.59 -17.07
N ILE A 221 -5.30 9.32 -16.78
CA ILE A 221 -6.26 8.20 -16.83
C ILE A 221 -7.36 8.38 -15.78
N VAL A 222 -6.97 8.69 -14.54
CA VAL A 222 -7.91 8.92 -13.43
C VAL A 222 -8.85 10.09 -13.74
N HIS A 223 -8.33 11.17 -14.33
CA HIS A 223 -9.14 12.33 -14.74
C HIS A 223 -10.14 12.00 -15.85
N ALA A 224 -9.69 11.23 -16.86
CA ALA A 224 -10.51 10.88 -18.02
C ALA A 224 -11.55 9.80 -17.70
N TRP A 225 -11.45 9.12 -16.56
CA TRP A 225 -12.36 8.06 -16.17
C TRP A 225 -13.81 8.57 -15.99
N ARG A 226 -14.75 7.87 -16.63
CA ARG A 226 -16.19 8.20 -16.61
C ARG A 226 -17.08 7.05 -16.11
N ASP A 227 -16.55 5.85 -15.98
CA ASP A 227 -17.29 4.72 -15.41
C ASP A 227 -17.51 4.95 -13.90
N ASP A 228 -18.52 4.28 -13.36
CA ASP A 228 -18.92 4.36 -11.96
C ASP A 228 -18.29 3.25 -11.10
N SER A 229 -17.42 2.39 -11.62
CA SER A 229 -16.80 1.33 -10.81
C SER A 229 -15.37 1.65 -10.35
N ALA A 230 -15.16 1.66 -9.03
CA ALA A 230 -13.82 1.72 -8.43
C ALA A 230 -12.92 0.55 -8.87
N ALA A 231 -13.49 -0.65 -8.98
CA ALA A 231 -12.77 -1.86 -9.38
C ALA A 231 -12.35 -1.84 -10.86
N ALA A 232 -13.19 -1.29 -11.73
CA ALA A 232 -12.86 -1.12 -13.14
C ALA A 232 -11.75 -0.08 -13.34
N LEU A 233 -11.75 1.02 -12.57
CA LEU A 233 -10.64 1.99 -12.60
C LEU A 233 -9.32 1.36 -12.14
N ALA A 234 -9.34 0.63 -11.02
CA ALA A 234 -8.15 -0.06 -10.49
C ALA A 234 -7.56 -1.04 -11.52
N SER A 235 -8.42 -1.83 -12.17
CA SER A 235 -8.01 -2.78 -13.21
C SER A 235 -7.45 -2.05 -14.45
N THR A 236 -8.14 -0.99 -14.88
CA THR A 236 -7.71 -0.19 -16.04
C THR A 236 -6.33 0.41 -15.84
N LEU A 237 -6.03 0.97 -14.66
CA LEU A 237 -4.71 1.55 -14.38
C LEU A 237 -3.59 0.52 -14.57
N VAL A 238 -3.78 -0.68 -14.02
CA VAL A 238 -2.82 -1.79 -14.12
C VAL A 238 -2.69 -2.31 -15.55
N GLU A 239 -3.80 -2.39 -16.29
CA GLU A 239 -3.81 -2.78 -17.70
C GLU A 239 -3.07 -1.77 -18.57
N GLN A 240 -3.27 -0.47 -18.36
CA GLN A 240 -2.56 0.59 -19.09
C GLN A 240 -1.05 0.56 -18.81
N VAL A 241 -0.65 0.37 -17.56
CA VAL A 241 0.77 0.18 -17.19
C VAL A 241 1.35 -1.07 -17.86
N THR A 242 0.60 -2.17 -17.86
CA THR A 242 1.02 -3.42 -18.52
C THR A 242 1.17 -3.25 -20.03
N ALA A 243 0.22 -2.56 -20.68
CA ALA A 243 0.26 -2.28 -22.10
C ALA A 243 1.45 -1.36 -22.48
N PHE A 244 1.69 -0.31 -21.69
CA PHE A 244 2.82 0.60 -21.88
C PHE A 244 4.18 -0.12 -21.77
N ARG A 245 4.32 -0.97 -20.76
CA ARG A 245 5.53 -1.77 -20.52
C ARG A 245 5.81 -2.77 -21.66
N GLY A 246 4.77 -3.30 -22.29
CA GLY A 246 4.88 -4.23 -23.41
C GLY A 246 5.57 -5.54 -23.01
N ARG A 247 6.77 -5.79 -23.56
CA ARG A 247 7.54 -7.03 -23.32
C ARG A 247 8.53 -6.95 -22.16
N MET A 248 8.73 -5.75 -21.59
CA MET A 248 9.66 -5.60 -20.47
C MET A 248 9.12 -6.33 -19.24
N PRO A 249 9.98 -6.99 -18.46
CA PRO A 249 9.56 -7.63 -17.22
C PRO A 249 9.14 -6.58 -16.18
N ARG A 250 8.37 -7.01 -15.19
CA ARG A 250 8.11 -6.21 -13.99
C ARG A 250 9.40 -6.06 -13.19
N SER A 251 9.64 -4.89 -12.63
CA SER A 251 10.80 -4.60 -11.77
C SER A 251 10.41 -4.40 -10.30
N ASP A 252 9.12 -4.17 -10.03
CA ASP A 252 8.61 -3.96 -8.67
C ASP A 252 7.19 -4.51 -8.45
N ASP A 253 6.79 -4.51 -7.18
CA ASP A 253 5.42 -4.74 -6.74
C ASP A 253 4.49 -3.65 -7.32
N GLU A 254 3.30 -4.05 -7.78
CA GLU A 254 2.34 -3.16 -8.44
C GLU A 254 1.02 -3.19 -7.71
N SER A 255 0.78 -2.18 -6.88
CA SER A 255 -0.46 -2.08 -6.12
C SER A 255 -1.16 -0.75 -6.40
N VAL A 256 -2.48 -0.81 -6.42
CA VAL A 256 -3.36 0.37 -6.54
C VAL A 256 -4.59 0.17 -5.67
N MET A 257 -5.01 1.24 -4.99
CA MET A 257 -6.28 1.33 -4.28
C MET A 257 -7.08 2.51 -4.82
N VAL A 258 -8.34 2.27 -5.16
CA VAL A 258 -9.29 3.27 -5.62
C VAL A 258 -10.40 3.40 -4.58
N ILE A 259 -10.59 4.60 -4.07
CA ILE A 259 -11.65 4.97 -3.13
C ILE A 259 -12.55 5.97 -3.86
N ARG A 260 -13.82 5.61 -4.08
CA ARG A 260 -14.80 6.43 -4.79
C ARG A 260 -15.98 6.74 -3.87
N ARG A 261 -16.45 7.99 -3.88
CA ARG A 261 -17.69 8.37 -3.20
C ARG A 261 -18.88 8.04 -4.11
N VAL A 262 -19.91 7.39 -3.56
CA VAL A 262 -21.11 6.96 -4.30
C VAL A 262 -22.41 7.63 -3.84
#